data_AF-A0A7S4DUQ9-F1
#
_entry.id   AF-A0A7S4DUQ9-F1
#
_cell.length_a   1.000
_cell.length_b   1.000
_cell.length_c   1.000
_cell.angle_alpha   90.00
_cell.angle_beta   90.00
_cell.angle_gamma   90.00
#
_symmetry.space_group_name_H-M   'P 1'
#
loop_
_entity.id
_entity.type
_entity.pdbx_description
1 polymer ?
#
loop_
_entity_poly.entity_id
_entity_poly.type
_entity_poly.pdbx_seq_one_letter_code
_entity_poly.pdbx_strand_id
1 'polypeptide(L)'
;MEIIAHLLMSEGDFMDFRSTYVDDVLEHLRTLASKEATIMFDEYKKGDGSWETSLPGIAERISRVMNYSSDHIANQIQDCLDQPHILQLASSALLPSLREKAGDSLSLLPPGYIINMVAKHLSSQLVYHEGLDYVERSIPQDKFAMVAVQYAEETKRVSDMVDVIAKADIASGSKEEITELLRLGGPRIAVSRSKVFAPKAE
;
A
#
# COMPACT_ATOMS: atom_id res chain seq x y z
N MET A 1 -4.70 11.39 -7.87
CA MET A 1 -5.69 11.80 -6.86
C MET A 1 -6.50 13.01 -7.34
N GLU A 2 -5.89 14.11 -7.79
CA GLU A 2 -6.66 15.30 -8.21
C GLU A 2 -7.59 15.06 -9.40
N ILE A 3 -7.10 14.38 -10.45
CA ILE A 3 -7.93 13.99 -11.60
C ILE A 3 -9.10 13.11 -11.14
N ILE A 4 -8.86 12.21 -10.18
CA ILE A 4 -9.88 11.30 -9.65
C ILE A 4 -10.93 12.09 -8.86
N ALA A 5 -10.53 13.10 -8.08
CA ALA A 5 -11.47 13.97 -7.39
C ALA A 5 -12.43 14.66 -8.37
N HIS A 6 -11.92 15.24 -9.45
CA HIS A 6 -12.75 15.89 -10.48
C HIS A 6 -13.65 14.94 -11.27
N LEU A 7 -13.30 13.64 -11.36
CA LEU A 7 -14.17 12.65 -11.99
C LEU A 7 -15.29 12.15 -11.07
N LEU A 8 -15.12 12.32 -9.75
CA LEU A 8 -16.08 11.85 -8.73
C LEU A 8 -17.08 12.93 -8.29
N MET A 9 -16.82 14.20 -8.58
CA MET A 9 -17.69 15.31 -8.17
C MET A 9 -17.72 16.43 -9.21
N SER A 10 -18.75 17.27 -9.13
CA SER A 10 -18.82 18.47 -9.98
C SER A 10 -17.76 19.50 -9.58
N GLU A 11 -17.49 20.46 -10.48
CA GLU A 11 -16.55 21.56 -10.19
C GLU A 11 -16.99 22.40 -8.97
N GLY A 12 -18.30 22.70 -8.85
CA GLY A 12 -18.85 23.43 -7.72
C GLY A 12 -18.62 22.67 -6.40
N ASP A 13 -18.95 21.39 -6.38
CA ASP A 13 -18.74 20.54 -5.21
C ASP A 13 -17.26 20.43 -4.83
N PHE A 14 -16.37 20.36 -5.83
CA PHE A 14 -14.93 20.32 -5.60
C PHE A 14 -14.42 21.63 -4.99
N MET A 15 -14.89 22.78 -5.47
CA MET A 15 -14.48 24.09 -4.94
C MET A 15 -14.86 24.27 -3.48
N ASP A 16 -16.04 23.81 -3.09
CA ASP A 16 -16.51 23.84 -1.69
C ASP A 16 -15.70 22.88 -0.80
N PHE A 17 -15.26 21.75 -1.37
CA PHE A 17 -14.51 20.70 -0.68
C PHE A 17 -12.99 20.90 -0.68
N ARG A 18 -12.48 21.81 -1.51
CA ARG A 18 -11.05 21.95 -1.86
C ARG A 18 -10.13 22.06 -0.67
N SER A 19 -10.50 22.82 0.37
CA SER A 19 -9.66 23.01 1.55
C SER A 19 -9.39 21.68 2.25
N THR A 20 -10.44 20.91 2.54
CA THR A 20 -10.34 19.59 3.17
C THR A 20 -9.55 18.62 2.31
N TYR A 21 -9.78 18.63 1.00
CA TYR A 21 -9.02 17.79 0.07
C TYR A 21 -7.51 18.12 0.09
N VAL A 22 -7.14 19.41 0.08
CA VAL A 22 -5.75 19.84 0.12
C VAL A 22 -5.08 19.44 1.44
N ASP A 23 -5.78 19.58 2.56
CA ASP A 23 -5.25 19.17 3.87
C ASP A 23 -4.95 17.66 3.90
N ASP A 24 -5.88 16.83 3.39
CA ASP A 24 -5.69 15.39 3.25
C ASP A 24 -4.51 15.05 2.33
N VAL A 25 -4.36 15.75 1.19
CA VAL A 25 -3.24 15.55 0.27
C VAL A 25 -1.91 15.86 0.98
N LEU A 26 -1.82 16.99 1.68
CA LEU A 26 -0.61 17.40 2.39
C LEU A 26 -0.23 16.39 3.47
N GLU A 27 -1.21 15.91 4.24
CA GLU A 27 -0.97 14.91 5.28
C GLU A 27 -0.52 13.57 4.70
N HIS A 28 -1.14 13.16 3.60
CA HIS A 28 -0.74 11.95 2.89
C HIS A 28 0.70 12.06 2.36
N LEU A 29 1.06 13.18 1.74
CA LEU A 29 2.42 13.42 1.24
C LEU A 29 3.46 13.42 2.36
N ARG A 30 3.15 14.03 3.51
CA ARG A 30 4.04 13.99 4.69
C ARG A 30 4.24 12.56 5.20
N THR A 31 3.16 11.79 5.25
CA THR A 31 3.22 10.38 5.65
C THR A 31 4.10 9.57 4.70
N LEU A 32 3.90 9.70 3.38
CA LEU A 32 4.72 9.01 2.39
C LEU A 32 6.19 9.44 2.44
N ALA A 33 6.45 10.74 2.53
CA ALA A 33 7.81 11.28 2.64
C ALA A 33 8.53 10.76 3.89
N SER A 34 7.83 10.66 5.02
CA SER A 34 8.39 10.09 6.25
C SER A 34 8.74 8.62 6.07
N LYS A 35 7.84 7.82 5.47
CA LYS A 35 8.08 6.39 5.21
C LYS A 35 9.26 6.18 4.26
N GLU A 36 9.32 6.97 3.20
CA GLU A 36 10.41 6.90 2.21
C GLU A 36 11.75 7.27 2.85
N ALA A 37 11.80 8.34 3.64
CA ALA A 37 12.99 8.72 4.39
C ALA A 37 13.46 7.60 5.33
N THR A 38 12.54 6.96 6.07
CA THR A 38 12.87 5.82 6.95
C THR A 38 13.56 4.71 6.16
N ILE A 39 12.98 4.29 5.03
CA ILE A 39 13.59 3.24 4.19
C ILE A 39 14.92 3.69 3.62
N MET A 40 15.02 4.92 3.12
CA MET A 40 16.28 5.44 2.59
C MET A 40 17.41 5.33 3.62
N PHE A 41 17.15 5.76 4.87
CA PHE A 41 18.16 5.69 5.92
C PHE A 41 18.44 4.27 6.41
N ASP A 42 17.43 3.40 6.44
CA ASP A 42 17.63 2.00 6.84
C ASP A 42 18.40 1.20 5.79
N GLU A 43 18.16 1.45 4.51
CA GLU A 43 18.97 0.90 3.42
C GLU A 43 20.39 1.48 3.42
N TYR A 44 20.54 2.78 3.67
CA TYR A 44 21.85 3.43 3.77
C TYR A 44 22.72 2.81 4.89
N LYS A 45 22.12 2.49 6.04
CA LYS A 45 22.82 1.81 7.16
C LYS A 45 23.30 0.40 6.83
N LYS A 46 22.63 -0.31 5.91
CA LYS A 46 23.01 -1.66 5.45
C LYS A 46 24.11 -1.61 4.39
N GLY A 47 24.37 -0.43 3.83
CA GLY A 47 25.25 -0.23 2.70
C GLY A 47 26.73 -0.42 2.99
N ASP A 48 27.50 -0.53 1.91
CA ASP A 48 28.96 -0.66 1.91
C ASP A 48 29.68 0.66 1.56
N GLY A 49 28.93 1.74 1.33
CA GLY A 49 29.44 3.06 0.93
C GLY A 49 29.58 3.26 -0.58
N SER A 50 29.13 2.31 -1.40
CA SER A 50 29.00 2.45 -2.86
C SER A 50 27.93 3.47 -3.28
N TRP A 51 27.93 3.89 -4.56
CA TRP A 51 26.89 4.77 -5.11
C TRP A 51 25.48 4.17 -4.97
N GLU A 52 25.32 2.87 -5.22
CA GLU A 52 24.03 2.18 -5.09
C GLU A 52 23.49 2.21 -3.66
N THR A 53 24.38 2.35 -2.68
CA THR A 53 24.05 2.47 -1.26
C THR A 53 24.12 3.92 -0.75
N SER A 54 24.34 4.90 -1.64
CA SER A 54 24.22 6.32 -1.32
C SER A 54 22.74 6.75 -1.31
N LEU A 55 22.40 7.82 -0.59
CA LEU A 55 21.01 8.30 -0.53
C LEU A 55 20.39 8.57 -1.93
N PRO A 56 21.08 9.22 -2.89
CA PRO A 56 20.54 9.37 -4.24
C PRO A 56 20.33 8.02 -4.95
N GLY A 57 21.30 7.11 -4.87
CA GLY A 57 21.20 5.78 -5.48
C GLY A 57 20.05 4.96 -4.91
N ILE A 58 19.83 5.05 -3.60
CA ILE A 58 18.70 4.40 -2.91
C ILE A 58 17.37 5.04 -3.34
N ALA A 59 17.28 6.37 -3.43
CA ALA A 59 16.06 7.04 -3.90
C ALA A 59 15.68 6.61 -5.33
N GLU A 60 16.66 6.53 -6.24
CA GLU A 60 16.43 5.99 -7.57
C GLU A 60 15.98 4.53 -7.54
N ARG A 61 16.57 3.71 -6.67
CA ARG A 61 16.16 2.31 -6.49
C ARG A 61 14.73 2.21 -5.97
N ILE A 62 14.33 2.99 -4.98
CA ILE A 62 12.93 3.06 -4.49
C ILE A 62 11.98 3.37 -5.64
N SER A 63 12.29 4.40 -6.45
CA SER A 63 11.47 4.77 -7.61
C SER A 63 11.36 3.64 -8.64
N ARG A 64 12.48 2.98 -8.97
CA ARG A 64 12.48 1.83 -9.90
C ARG A 64 11.64 0.68 -9.38
N VAL A 65 11.82 0.29 -8.12
CA VAL A 65 11.06 -0.80 -7.51
C VAL A 65 9.58 -0.46 -7.50
N MET A 66 9.21 0.76 -7.07
CA MET A 66 7.82 1.20 -7.02
C MET A 66 7.15 1.13 -8.39
N ASN A 67 7.80 1.64 -9.44
CA ASN A 67 7.27 1.59 -10.80
C ASN A 67 7.14 0.13 -11.26
N TYR A 68 8.21 -0.65 -11.10
CA TYR A 68 8.27 -2.05 -11.49
C TYR A 68 7.14 -2.88 -10.87
N SER A 69 6.93 -2.78 -9.55
CA SER A 69 5.87 -3.50 -8.86
C SER A 69 4.48 -2.99 -9.25
N SER A 70 4.32 -1.66 -9.40
CA SER A 70 3.02 -1.11 -9.82
C SER A 70 2.65 -1.56 -11.23
N ASP A 71 3.59 -1.64 -12.17
CA ASP A 71 3.33 -2.09 -13.54
C ASP A 71 2.94 -3.58 -13.57
N HIS A 72 3.63 -4.42 -12.79
CA HIS A 72 3.30 -5.85 -12.70
C HIS A 72 1.90 -6.06 -12.10
N ILE A 73 1.58 -5.34 -11.02
CA ILE A 73 0.26 -5.41 -10.40
C ILE A 73 -0.80 -4.93 -11.39
N ALA A 74 -0.59 -3.78 -12.04
CA ALA A 74 -1.53 -3.20 -12.99
C ALA A 74 -1.85 -4.15 -14.16
N ASN A 75 -0.83 -4.80 -14.72
CA ASN A 75 -1.00 -5.77 -15.81
C ASN A 75 -1.75 -7.02 -15.37
N GLN A 76 -1.59 -7.46 -14.12
CA GLN A 76 -2.20 -8.69 -13.61
C GLN A 76 -3.64 -8.51 -13.12
N ILE A 77 -4.09 -7.28 -12.84
CA ILE A 77 -5.46 -7.00 -12.36
C ILE A 77 -6.41 -6.48 -13.45
N GLN A 78 -5.96 -6.37 -14.70
CA GLN A 78 -6.77 -5.78 -15.79
C GLN A 78 -8.13 -6.47 -15.95
N ASP A 79 -8.15 -7.79 -15.82
CA ASP A 79 -9.35 -8.63 -16.01
C ASP A 79 -10.14 -8.86 -14.71
N CYS A 80 -9.76 -8.21 -13.60
CA CYS A 80 -10.34 -8.42 -12.27
C CYS A 80 -11.14 -7.22 -11.75
N LEU A 81 -11.38 -6.20 -12.57
CA LEU A 81 -11.97 -4.94 -12.13
C LEU A 81 -13.42 -5.03 -11.64
N ASP A 82 -14.15 -6.01 -12.12
CA ASP A 82 -15.52 -6.33 -11.70
C ASP A 82 -15.58 -7.02 -10.33
N GLN A 83 -14.44 -7.48 -9.81
CA GLN A 83 -14.39 -8.16 -8.53
C GLN A 83 -14.62 -7.15 -7.39
N PRO A 84 -15.58 -7.39 -6.48
CA PRO A 84 -15.90 -6.48 -5.37
C PRO A 84 -14.68 -6.14 -4.51
N HIS A 85 -13.77 -7.10 -4.35
CA HIS A 85 -12.54 -6.90 -3.60
C HIS A 85 -11.61 -5.84 -4.23
N ILE A 86 -11.48 -5.80 -5.56
CA ILE A 86 -10.66 -4.78 -6.25
C ILE A 86 -11.28 -3.39 -6.09
N LEU A 87 -12.61 -3.28 -6.13
CA LEU A 87 -13.30 -2.01 -5.85
C LEU A 87 -13.12 -1.55 -4.40
N GLN A 88 -13.09 -2.48 -3.45
CA GLN A 88 -12.79 -2.17 -2.05
C GLN A 88 -11.35 -1.66 -1.86
N LEU A 89 -10.39 -2.27 -2.56
CA LEU A 89 -9.01 -1.77 -2.60
C LEU A 89 -8.92 -0.39 -3.24
N ALA A 90 -9.67 -0.15 -4.32
CA ALA A 90 -9.74 1.15 -4.96
C ALA A 90 -10.28 2.23 -4.00
N SER A 91 -11.35 1.92 -3.26
CA SER A 91 -11.88 2.79 -2.21
C SER A 91 -10.84 3.07 -1.12
N SER A 92 -10.10 2.03 -0.70
CA SER A 92 -9.04 2.12 0.32
C SER A 92 -7.84 2.94 -0.14
N ALA A 93 -7.61 3.04 -1.45
CA ALA A 93 -6.56 3.86 -2.04
C ALA A 93 -6.91 5.36 -2.10
N LEU A 94 -8.20 5.73 -1.97
CA LEU A 94 -8.62 7.13 -1.89
C LEU A 94 -8.23 7.76 -0.54
N LEU A 95 -8.01 9.08 -0.58
CA LEU A 95 -7.88 9.92 0.61
C LEU A 95 -9.15 9.84 1.46
N PRO A 96 -9.06 9.93 2.81
CA PRO A 96 -10.18 9.74 3.70
C PRO A 96 -11.42 10.57 3.32
N SER A 97 -11.24 11.87 3.15
CA SER A 97 -12.34 12.78 2.82
C SER A 97 -12.93 12.50 1.43
N LEU A 98 -12.09 12.13 0.46
CA LEU A 98 -12.54 11.78 -0.89
C LEU A 98 -13.27 10.43 -0.91
N ARG A 99 -12.85 9.47 -0.07
CA ARG A 99 -13.51 8.17 0.09
C ARG A 99 -14.93 8.33 0.61
N GLU A 100 -15.13 9.19 1.61
CA GLU A 100 -16.46 9.49 2.15
C GLU A 100 -17.37 10.11 1.09
N LYS A 101 -16.82 11.00 0.25
CA LYS A 101 -17.55 11.63 -0.86
C LYS A 101 -17.82 10.70 -2.04
N ALA A 102 -16.91 9.78 -2.32
CA ALA A 102 -17.01 8.89 -3.48
C ALA A 102 -18.22 7.94 -3.37
N GLY A 103 -18.50 7.40 -2.18
CA GLY A 103 -19.56 6.41 -2.00
C GLY A 103 -19.48 5.29 -3.05
N ASP A 104 -20.60 5.01 -3.72
CA ASP A 104 -20.69 4.01 -4.81
C ASP A 104 -20.21 4.53 -6.18
N SER A 105 -19.79 5.80 -6.26
CA SER A 105 -19.41 6.49 -7.50
C SER A 105 -18.05 6.06 -8.04
N LEU A 106 -17.35 5.13 -7.37
CA LEU A 106 -16.11 4.52 -7.89
C LEU A 106 -16.32 3.86 -9.25
N SER A 107 -17.54 3.37 -9.51
CA SER A 107 -17.96 2.82 -10.80
C SER A 107 -17.95 3.83 -11.96
N LEU A 108 -17.95 5.14 -11.67
CA LEU A 108 -17.85 6.21 -12.66
C LEU A 108 -16.42 6.43 -13.16
N LEU A 109 -15.42 5.93 -12.44
CA LEU A 109 -14.02 6.09 -12.83
C LEU A 109 -13.71 5.20 -14.03
N PRO A 110 -12.97 5.71 -15.03
CA PRO A 110 -12.53 4.86 -16.12
C PRO A 110 -11.65 3.71 -15.59
N PRO A 111 -11.80 2.49 -16.12
CA PRO A 111 -11.07 1.30 -15.69
C PRO A 111 -9.57 1.51 -15.44
N GLY A 112 -8.88 2.20 -16.36
CA GLY A 112 -7.46 2.47 -16.25
C GLY A 112 -7.07 3.31 -15.03
N TYR A 113 -7.94 4.21 -14.55
CA TYR A 113 -7.66 4.96 -13.32
C TYR A 113 -7.79 4.09 -12.08
N ILE A 114 -8.77 3.18 -12.04
CA ILE A 114 -8.95 2.22 -10.96
C ILE A 114 -7.73 1.30 -10.87
N ILE A 115 -7.33 0.69 -12.00
CA ILE A 115 -6.15 -0.19 -12.09
C ILE A 115 -4.91 0.53 -11.56
N ASN A 116 -4.60 1.70 -12.10
CA ASN A 116 -3.38 2.43 -11.72
C ASN A 116 -3.40 2.87 -10.25
N MET A 117 -4.56 3.27 -9.74
CA MET A 117 -4.70 3.68 -8.35
C MET A 117 -4.48 2.51 -7.39
N VAL A 118 -5.14 1.37 -7.65
CA VAL A 118 -4.97 0.13 -6.86
C VAL A 118 -3.51 -0.34 -6.93
N ALA A 119 -2.95 -0.43 -8.12
CA ALA A 119 -1.60 -0.91 -8.32
C ALA A 119 -0.54 -0.06 -7.59
N LYS A 120 -0.64 1.27 -7.70
CA LYS A 120 0.27 2.19 -6.98
C LYS A 120 0.08 2.12 -5.48
N HIS A 121 -1.15 2.00 -5.00
CA HIS A 121 -1.44 1.87 -3.57
C HIS A 121 -0.84 0.59 -2.99
N LEU A 122 -1.10 -0.56 -3.62
CA LEU A 122 -0.57 -1.86 -3.20
C LEU A 122 0.96 -1.91 -3.27
N SER A 123 1.54 -1.37 -4.35
CA SER A 123 2.99 -1.25 -4.53
C SER A 123 3.61 -0.41 -3.40
N SER A 124 3.00 0.75 -3.10
CA SER A 124 3.46 1.64 -2.03
C SER A 124 3.42 0.95 -0.66
N GLN A 125 2.37 0.19 -0.37
CA GLN A 125 2.28 -0.58 0.86
C GLN A 125 3.39 -1.63 0.96
N LEU A 126 3.61 -2.43 -0.09
CA LEU A 126 4.66 -3.44 -0.09
C LEU A 126 6.05 -2.81 0.08
N VAL A 127 6.40 -1.84 -0.76
CA VAL A 127 7.73 -1.21 -0.72
C VAL A 127 7.97 -0.53 0.62
N TYR A 128 7.00 0.23 1.11
CA TYR A 128 7.21 1.03 2.31
C TYR A 128 7.17 0.26 3.63
N HIS A 129 6.57 -0.93 3.66
CA HIS A 129 6.53 -1.76 4.86
C HIS A 129 7.57 -2.88 4.85
N GLU A 130 7.86 -3.45 3.69
CA GLU A 130 8.66 -4.67 3.60
C GLU A 130 10.11 -4.41 3.18
N GLY A 131 10.36 -3.29 2.51
CA GLY A 131 11.66 -2.89 1.99
C GLY A 131 11.94 -3.41 0.57
N LEU A 132 13.02 -2.89 -0.02
CA LEU A 132 13.35 -3.08 -1.44
C LEU A 132 13.70 -4.52 -1.79
N ASP A 133 14.55 -5.16 -0.99
CA ASP A 133 15.02 -6.52 -1.25
C ASP A 133 13.89 -7.55 -1.30
N TYR A 134 12.89 -7.41 -0.43
CA TYR A 134 11.74 -8.32 -0.41
C TYR A 134 10.96 -8.22 -1.73
N VAL A 135 10.65 -6.99 -2.14
CA VAL A 135 9.87 -6.71 -3.34
C VAL A 135 10.62 -7.12 -4.61
N GLU A 136 11.93 -6.88 -4.69
CA GLU A 136 12.75 -7.21 -5.86
C GLU A 136 13.08 -8.70 -5.98
N ARG A 137 13.33 -9.39 -4.86
CA ARG A 137 13.97 -10.72 -4.87
C ARG A 137 13.08 -11.85 -4.39
N SER A 138 12.08 -11.55 -3.56
CA SER A 138 11.29 -12.60 -2.88
C SER A 138 9.94 -12.86 -3.54
N ILE A 139 9.42 -11.90 -4.31
CA ILE A 139 8.12 -12.00 -4.97
C ILE A 139 8.30 -12.47 -6.42
N PRO A 140 7.75 -13.64 -6.82
CA PRO A 140 7.75 -14.07 -8.21
C PRO A 140 6.92 -13.13 -9.10
N GLN A 141 7.44 -12.82 -10.29
CA GLN A 141 6.82 -11.85 -11.20
C GLN A 141 5.38 -12.22 -11.57
N ASP A 142 5.10 -13.51 -11.79
CA ASP A 142 3.79 -14.05 -12.14
C ASP A 142 2.78 -14.04 -10.98
N LYS A 143 3.24 -13.76 -9.76
CA LYS A 143 2.43 -13.77 -8.53
C LYS A 143 2.32 -12.40 -7.87
N PHE A 144 2.81 -11.33 -8.50
CA PHE A 144 2.97 -10.03 -7.88
C PHE A 144 1.65 -9.44 -7.35
N ALA A 145 0.62 -9.37 -8.20
CA ALA A 145 -0.70 -8.87 -7.81
C ALA A 145 -1.33 -9.71 -6.71
N MET A 146 -1.22 -11.04 -6.80
CA MET A 146 -1.75 -11.96 -5.79
C MET A 146 -1.09 -11.74 -4.42
N VAL A 147 0.24 -11.61 -4.39
CA VAL A 147 0.99 -11.29 -3.16
C VAL A 147 0.59 -9.92 -2.62
N ALA A 148 0.50 -8.90 -3.48
CA ALA A 148 0.21 -7.54 -3.07
C ALA A 148 -1.21 -7.39 -2.51
N VAL A 149 -2.20 -7.99 -3.18
CA VAL A 149 -3.59 -8.05 -2.74
C VAL A 149 -3.69 -8.76 -1.39
N GLN A 150 -3.09 -9.95 -1.26
CA GLN A 150 -3.15 -10.69 -0.02
C GLN A 150 -2.43 -9.95 1.11
N TYR A 151 -1.31 -9.30 0.82
CA TYR A 151 -0.59 -8.49 1.81
C TYR A 151 -1.46 -7.37 2.36
N ALA A 152 -2.23 -6.69 1.51
CA ALA A 152 -3.17 -5.66 1.95
C ALA A 152 -4.28 -6.23 2.85
N GLU A 153 -4.82 -7.41 2.52
CA GLU A 153 -5.82 -8.10 3.34
C GLU A 153 -5.26 -8.49 4.71
N GLU A 154 -4.08 -9.10 4.76
CA GLU A 154 -3.45 -9.52 6.01
C GLU A 154 -2.99 -8.31 6.83
N THR A 155 -2.61 -7.19 6.18
CA THR A 155 -2.33 -5.91 6.87
C THR A 155 -3.57 -5.41 7.59
N LYS A 156 -4.74 -5.43 6.93
CA LYS A 156 -6.01 -5.06 7.56
C LYS A 156 -6.34 -5.98 8.73
N ARG A 157 -6.21 -7.29 8.53
CA ARG A 157 -6.46 -8.28 9.57
C ARG A 157 -5.55 -8.10 10.79
N VAL A 158 -4.27 -7.80 10.58
CA VAL A 158 -3.32 -7.50 11.66
C VAL A 158 -3.74 -6.23 12.39
N SER A 159 -4.18 -5.19 11.67
CA SER A 159 -4.74 -3.99 12.31
C SER A 159 -5.93 -4.30 13.20
N ASP A 160 -6.88 -5.11 12.73
CA ASP A 160 -8.05 -5.52 13.51
C ASP A 160 -7.64 -6.31 14.77
N MET A 161 -6.63 -7.18 14.66
CA MET A 161 -6.07 -7.92 15.81
C MET A 161 -5.41 -6.98 16.83
N VAL A 162 -4.68 -5.98 16.36
CA VAL A 162 -4.08 -4.96 17.21
C VAL A 162 -5.16 -4.18 17.98
N ASP A 163 -6.28 -3.85 17.34
CA ASP A 163 -7.40 -3.15 18.00
C ASP A 163 -8.07 -4.00 19.09
N VAL A 164 -8.12 -5.33 18.90
CA VAL A 164 -8.59 -6.27 19.94
C VAL A 164 -7.61 -6.28 21.12
N ILE A 165 -6.31 -6.37 20.84
CA ILE A 165 -5.25 -6.37 21.88
C ILE A 165 -5.24 -5.04 22.64
N ALA A 166 -5.46 -3.92 21.95
CA ALA A 166 -5.57 -2.61 22.57
C ALA A 166 -6.64 -2.57 23.67
N LYS A 167 -7.76 -3.26 23.45
CA LYS A 167 -8.91 -3.36 24.37
C LYS A 167 -8.79 -4.49 25.40
N ALA A 168 -7.82 -5.39 25.24
CA ALA A 168 -7.63 -6.52 26.14
C ALA A 168 -7.04 -6.07 27.49
N ASP A 169 -7.39 -6.80 28.56
CA ASP A 169 -6.84 -6.58 29.90
C ASP A 169 -5.48 -7.29 30.03
N ILE A 170 -4.45 -6.63 29.52
CA ILE A 170 -3.06 -7.09 29.49
C ILE A 170 -2.20 -5.94 30.02
N ALA A 171 -1.16 -6.27 30.79
CA ALA A 171 -0.17 -5.29 31.24
C ALA A 171 0.35 -4.44 30.07
N SER A 172 0.37 -3.12 30.23
CA SER A 172 0.67 -2.18 29.13
C SER A 172 1.96 -2.54 28.40
N GLY A 173 3.07 -2.75 29.13
CA GLY A 173 4.36 -3.06 28.49
C GLY A 173 4.32 -4.28 27.55
N SER A 174 3.59 -5.33 27.91
CA SER A 174 3.40 -6.49 27.04
C SER A 174 2.47 -6.19 25.86
N LYS A 175 1.48 -5.32 26.04
CA LYS A 175 0.56 -4.89 24.99
C LYS A 175 1.28 -4.11 23.89
N GLU A 176 2.17 -3.19 24.26
CA GLU A 176 2.98 -2.44 23.31
C GLU A 176 3.92 -3.35 22.50
N GLU A 177 4.66 -4.23 23.18
CA GLU A 177 5.59 -5.17 22.54
C GLU A 177 4.85 -6.13 21.58
N ILE A 178 3.73 -6.73 22.01
CA ILE A 178 2.93 -7.62 21.16
C ILE A 178 2.43 -6.87 19.92
N THR A 179 1.97 -5.63 20.09
CA THR A 179 1.47 -4.80 18.98
C THR A 179 2.56 -4.50 17.97
N GLU A 180 3.76 -4.16 18.44
CA GLU A 180 4.91 -3.89 17.58
C GLU A 180 5.31 -5.13 16.79
N LEU A 181 5.46 -6.28 17.46
CA LEU A 181 5.83 -7.54 16.80
C LEU A 181 4.80 -7.97 15.75
N LEU A 182 3.50 -7.83 16.05
CA LEU A 182 2.44 -8.13 15.11
C LEU A 182 2.46 -7.21 13.89
N ARG A 183 2.69 -5.91 14.08
CA ARG A 183 2.78 -4.95 12.97
C ARG A 183 4.00 -5.17 12.09
N LEU A 184 5.15 -5.51 12.68
CA LEU A 184 6.41 -5.71 11.94
C LEU A 184 6.44 -7.03 11.15
N GLY A 185 5.92 -8.12 11.72
CA GLY A 185 6.05 -9.46 11.11
C GLY A 185 4.75 -10.08 10.60
N GLY A 186 3.60 -9.63 11.10
CA GLY A 186 2.31 -10.29 10.92
C GLY A 186 1.91 -10.48 9.45
N PRO A 187 1.81 -9.39 8.65
CA PRO A 187 1.33 -9.49 7.27
C PRO A 187 2.21 -10.37 6.39
N ARG A 188 3.54 -10.17 6.44
CA ARG A 188 4.52 -10.98 5.69
C ARG A 188 4.42 -12.47 6.03
N ILE A 189 4.40 -12.80 7.32
CA ILE A 189 4.35 -14.20 7.77
C ILE A 189 3.03 -14.83 7.33
N ALA A 190 1.90 -14.12 7.46
CA ALA A 190 0.59 -14.62 7.02
C ALA A 190 0.58 -14.93 5.52
N VAL A 191 1.11 -14.02 4.70
CA VAL A 191 1.25 -14.21 3.25
C VAL A 191 2.18 -15.39 2.92
N SER A 192 3.32 -15.52 3.60
CA SER A 192 4.25 -16.64 3.37
C SER A 192 3.67 -18.01 3.71
N ARG A 193 2.73 -18.07 4.66
CA ARG A 193 2.02 -19.29 5.07
C ARG A 193 0.83 -19.62 4.16
N SER A 194 0.44 -18.70 3.29
CA SER A 194 -0.68 -18.91 2.40
C SER A 194 -0.28 -19.77 1.20
N LYS A 195 -1.29 -20.28 0.48
CA LYS A 195 -1.09 -21.09 -0.73
C LYS A 195 -0.40 -20.31 -1.87
N VAL A 196 -0.19 -19.01 -1.74
CA VAL A 196 0.45 -18.16 -2.76
C VAL A 196 1.88 -18.64 -3.06
N PHE A 197 2.60 -19.14 -2.05
CA PHE A 197 3.93 -19.73 -2.20
C PHE A 197 3.94 -21.27 -2.26
N ALA A 198 2.79 -21.94 -2.19
CA ALA A 198 2.74 -23.38 -2.33
C ALA A 198 3.12 -23.79 -3.78
N PRO A 199 3.97 -24.82 -3.97
CA PRO A 199 4.17 -25.39 -5.29
C PRO A 199 2.82 -25.90 -5.81
N LYS A 200 2.56 -25.74 -7.12
CA LYS A 200 1.43 -26.44 -7.75
C LYS A 200 1.62 -27.93 -7.47
N ALA A 201 0.64 -28.56 -6.82
CA ALA A 201 0.61 -30.00 -6.75
C ALA A 201 0.49 -30.51 -8.20
N GLU A 202 1.51 -31.25 -8.66
CA GLU A 202 1.49 -32.00 -9.91
C GLU A 202 0.46 -33.13 -9.87
#